data_AF-A0A536T4Z6-F1
#
_entry.id   AF-A0A536T4Z6-F1
#
_cell.length_a   1.000
_cell.length_b   1.000
_cell.length_c   1.000
_cell.angle_alpha   90.00
_cell.angle_beta   90.00
_cell.angle_gamma   90.00
#
_symmetry.space_group_name_H-M   'P 1'
#
loop_
_entity.id
_entity.type
_entity.pdbx_description
1 polymer ?
#
loop_
_entity_poly.entity_id
_entity_poly.type
_entity_poly.pdbx_seq_one_letter_code
_entity_poly.pdbx_strand_id
1 'polypeptide(L)' 'TLVHGALREDAGVLAPFEEARKQFERDYLVRLLKITGGNVTQAATLAKRNRTEFYKLLQRHRLEPAMFKEAKT' A
#
# COMPACT_ATOMS: atom_id res chain seq x y z
N THR A 1 23.42 -0.31 -30.46
CA THR A 1 23.53 -0.77 -29.05
C THR A 1 22.15 -0.93 -28.47
N LEU A 2 21.79 -2.14 -28.03
CA LEU A 2 20.43 -2.55 -27.60
C LEU A 2 19.93 -1.90 -26.29
N VAL A 3 20.74 -1.04 -25.68
CA VAL A 3 20.44 -0.41 -24.38
C VAL A 3 19.59 0.85 -24.48
N HIS A 4 19.50 1.48 -25.66
CA HIS A 4 18.72 2.72 -25.82
C HIS A 4 17.25 2.49 -26.18
N GLY A 5 16.88 1.29 -26.66
CA GLY A 5 15.50 0.91 -26.96
C GLY A 5 14.71 0.54 -25.70
N ALA A 6 15.33 -0.25 -24.81
CA ALA A 6 14.70 -0.70 -23.57
C ALA A 6 14.42 0.42 -22.54
N LEU A 7 15.04 1.59 -22.69
CA LEU A 7 14.74 2.77 -21.85
C LEU A 7 13.63 3.66 -22.41
N ARG A 8 13.25 3.48 -23.70
CA ARG A 8 12.31 4.38 -24.38
C ARG A 8 10.88 3.84 -24.47
N GLU A 9 10.66 2.53 -24.34
CA GLU A 9 9.32 1.93 -24.45
C GLU A 9 8.51 1.96 -23.14
N ASP A 10 9.15 2.07 -21.97
CA ASP A 10 8.45 2.18 -20.67
C ASP A 10 8.10 3.62 -20.24
N ALA A 11 8.48 4.63 -21.03
CA ALA A 11 8.08 6.02 -20.80
C ALA A 11 6.67 6.33 -21.34
N GLY A 12 5.99 5.32 -21.89
CA GLY A 12 4.61 5.40 -22.39
C GLY A 12 3.60 5.47 -21.24
N VAL A 13 3.36 6.68 -20.76
CA VAL A 13 2.34 7.05 -19.74
C VAL A 13 2.70 6.62 -18.32
N LEU A 14 3.79 7.17 -17.79
CA LEU A 14 3.95 7.22 -16.33
C LEU A 14 2.72 7.89 -15.72
N ALA A 15 2.08 7.21 -14.77
CA ALA A 15 0.96 7.78 -14.03
C ALA A 15 1.40 9.11 -13.39
N PRO A 16 0.53 10.13 -13.31
CA PRO A 16 0.82 11.34 -12.56
C PRO A 16 1.35 11.00 -11.16
N PHE A 17 2.32 11.76 -10.67
CA PHE A 17 2.99 11.48 -9.39
C PHE A 17 2.01 11.19 -8.25
N GLU A 18 0.92 11.94 -8.16
CA GLU A 18 -0.11 11.74 -7.16
C GLU A 18 -0.81 10.37 -7.26
N GLU A 19 -1.09 9.88 -8.46
CA GLU A 19 -1.70 8.56 -8.66
C GLU A 19 -0.70 7.45 -8.34
N ALA A 20 0.55 7.58 -8.79
CA ALA A 20 1.62 6.65 -8.45
C ALA A 20 1.84 6.57 -6.92
N ARG A 21 1.85 7.72 -6.25
CA ARG A 21 1.96 7.81 -4.79
C ARG A 21 0.78 7.17 -4.08
N LYS A 22 -0.46 7.43 -4.52
CA LYS A 22 -1.66 6.81 -3.95
C LYS A 22 -1.61 5.29 -4.08
N GLN A 23 -1.23 4.79 -5.25
CA GLN A 23 -1.12 3.35 -5.50
C GLN A 23 -0.06 2.72 -4.59
N PHE A 24 1.12 3.33 -4.50
CA PHE A 24 2.18 2.88 -3.60
C PHE A 24 1.71 2.86 -2.13
N GLU A 25 1.08 3.93 -1.66
CA GLU A 25 0.61 4.03 -0.27
C GLU A 25 -0.44 2.95 0.03
N ARG A 26 -1.38 2.71 -0.89
CA ARG A 26 -2.37 1.63 -0.78
C ARG A 26 -1.71 0.27 -0.69
N ASP A 27 -0.79 -0.05 -1.60
CA ASP A 27 -0.13 -1.36 -1.65
C ASP A 27 0.75 -1.60 -0.42
N TYR A 28 1.38 -0.56 0.11
CA TYR A 28 2.10 -0.60 1.36
C TYR A 28 1.19 -0.96 2.55
N LEU A 29 0.04 -0.28 2.68
CA LEU A 29 -0.94 -0.56 3.74
C LEU A 29 -1.52 -1.97 3.65
N VAL A 30 -1.86 -2.44 2.44
CA VAL A 30 -2.30 -3.81 2.19
C VAL A 30 -1.27 -4.82 2.64
N ARG A 31 0.02 -4.59 2.33
CA ARG A 31 1.11 -5.49 2.72
C ARG A 31 1.26 -5.58 4.23
N LEU A 32 1.17 -4.44 4.93
CA LEU A 32 1.20 -4.43 6.39
C LEU A 32 0.03 -5.20 6.99
N LEU A 33 -1.20 -5.00 6.49
CA LEU A 33 -2.38 -5.72 6.98
C LEU A 33 -2.28 -7.23 6.72
N LYS A 34 -1.71 -7.66 5.59
CA LYS A 34 -1.44 -9.08 5.32
C LYS A 34 -0.42 -9.66 6.31
N ILE A 35 0.71 -8.97 6.53
CA ILE A 35 1.76 -9.42 7.46
C ILE A 35 1.22 -9.54 8.89
N THR A 36 0.32 -8.66 9.30
CA THR A 36 -0.22 -8.63 10.67
C THR A 36 -1.57 -9.34 10.82
N GLY A 37 -2.06 -10.04 9.79
CA GLY A 37 -3.35 -10.72 9.83
C GLY A 37 -4.52 -9.79 10.20
N GLY A 38 -4.52 -8.57 9.66
CA GLY A 38 -5.53 -7.55 9.94
C GLY A 38 -5.41 -6.88 11.31
N ASN A 39 -4.33 -7.11 12.07
CA ASN A 39 -4.07 -6.39 13.31
C ASN A 39 -3.57 -4.97 13.03
N VAL A 40 -4.47 -4.01 13.16
CA VAL A 40 -4.21 -2.58 12.90
C VAL A 40 -3.15 -1.99 13.84
N THR A 41 -3.15 -2.39 15.11
CA THR A 41 -2.18 -1.86 16.09
C THR A 41 -0.77 -2.27 15.70
N GLN A 42 -0.57 -3.56 15.39
CA GLN A 42 0.74 -4.05 14.94
C GLN A 42 1.14 -3.43 13.60
N ALA A 43 0.21 -3.29 12.65
CA ALA A 43 0.48 -2.68 11.35
C ALA A 43 0.93 -1.21 11.51
N ALA A 44 0.29 -0.45 12.39
CA ALA A 44 0.67 0.92 12.71
C ALA A 44 2.07 0.99 13.35
N THR A 45 2.39 0.08 14.26
CA THR A 45 3.73 -0.03 14.86
C THR A 45 4.81 -0.33 13.81
N LEU A 46 4.57 -1.28 12.92
CA LEU A 46 5.47 -1.60 11.80
C LEU A 46 5.66 -0.42 10.85
N ALA A 47 4.59 0.35 10.60
CA ALA A 47 4.63 1.58 9.81
C ALA A 47 5.31 2.76 10.54
N LYS A 48 5.68 2.62 11.82
CA LYS A 48 6.13 3.71 12.70
C LYS A 48 5.14 4.88 12.68
N ARG A 49 3.86 4.55 12.84
CA ARG A 49 2.75 5.51 12.89
C ARG A 49 1.89 5.24 14.12
N ASN A 50 1.22 6.29 14.59
CA ASN A 50 0.20 6.10 15.62
C ASN A 50 -1.05 5.43 15.01
N ARG A 51 -1.84 4.77 15.86
CA ARG A 51 -3.01 4.01 15.42
C ARG A 51 -4.07 4.88 14.74
N THR A 52 -4.28 6.09 15.23
CA THR A 52 -5.29 7.02 14.68
C THR A 52 -4.96 7.46 13.26
N GLU A 53 -3.71 7.85 12.99
CA GLU A 53 -3.23 8.19 11.65
C GLU A 53 -3.27 6.99 10.72
N PHE A 54 -2.98 5.80 11.23
CA PHE A 54 -3.10 4.59 10.44
C PHE A 54 -4.54 4.35 9.99
N TYR A 55 -5.54 4.53 10.86
CA TYR A 55 -6.95 4.45 10.44
C TYR A 55 -7.33 5.49 9.39
N LYS A 56 -6.82 6.73 9.49
CA LYS A 56 -7.05 7.76 8.46
C LYS A 56 -6.48 7.35 7.11
N LEU A 57 -5.29 6.74 7.10
CA LEU A 57 -4.68 6.19 5.87
C LEU A 57 -5.54 5.08 5.28
N LEU A 58 -6.01 4.14 6.10
CA LEU A 58 -6.90 3.08 5.65
C LEU A 58 -8.21 3.61 5.08
N GLN A 59 -8.85 4.58 5.74
CA GLN A 59 -10.08 5.20 5.27
C GLN A 59 -9.88 5.93 3.93
N ARG A 60 -8.78 6.67 3.79
CA ARG A 60 -8.42 7.36 2.54
C ARG A 60 -8.29 6.39 1.36
N HIS A 61 -7.73 5.20 1.62
CA HIS A 61 -7.52 4.15 0.63
C HIS A 61 -8.63 3.09 0.58
N ARG A 62 -9.72 3.29 1.33
CA ARG A 62 -10.88 2.37 1.43
C ARG A 62 -10.47 0.93 1.75
N LEU A 63 -9.56 0.78 2.71
CA LEU A 63 -9.07 -0.51 3.18
C LEU A 63 -9.75 -0.90 4.50
N GLU A 64 -10.35 -2.08 4.52
CA GLU A 64 -10.97 -2.62 5.74
C GLU A 64 -10.07 -3.70 6.36
N PRO A 65 -9.55 -3.48 7.59
CA PRO A 65 -8.71 -4.47 8.27
C PRO A 65 -9.36 -5.83 8.47
N ALA A 66 -10.69 -5.86 8.60
CA ALA A 66 -11.45 -7.08 8.82
C ALA A 66 -11.29 -8.08 7.66
N MET A 67 -11.10 -7.61 6.43
CA MET A 67 -10.86 -8.47 5.27
C MET A 67 -9.53 -9.24 5.31
N PHE A 68 -8.60 -8.81 6.18
CA PHE A 68 -7.28 -9.41 6.33
C PHE A 68 -7.15 -10.30 7.57
N LYS A 69 -8.20 -10.37 8.39
CA LYS A 69 -8.25 -11.31 9.50
C LYS A 69 -8.57 -12.67 8.92
N GLU A 70 -7.69 -13.64 9.15
CA GLU A 70 -8.01 -15.03 8.84
C GLU A 70 -9.26 -15.43 9.64
N ALA A 71 -10.22 -16.06 8.96
CA ALA A 71 -11.38 -16.63 9.61
C ALA A 71 -10.86 -17.69 10.59
N LYS A 72 -10.90 -17.38 11.90
CA LYS A 72 -10.63 -18.37 12.93
C LYS A 72 -11.62 -19.52 12.71
N THR A 73 -11.12 -20.64 12.21
CA THR A 73 -11.82 -21.93 12.21
C THR A 73 -11.75 -22.51 13.62
#